data_AF-A0A9D5ELY1-F1
#
_entry.id   AF-A0A9D5ELY1-F1
#
_cell.length_a   1.000
_cell.length_b   1.000
_cell.length_c   1.000
_cell.angle_alpha   90.00
_cell.angle_beta   90.00
_cell.angle_gamma   90.00
#
_symmetry.space_group_name_H-M   'P 1'
#
loop_
_entity.id
_entity.type
_entity.pdbx_description
1 polymer ?
#
loop_
_entity_poly.entity_id
_entity_poly.type
_entity_poly.pdbx_seq_one_letter_code
_entity_poly.pdbx_strand_id
1 'polypeptide(L)'
;MVNPESPPQATEDDSLGIDREFLVKMARMPLFALIWVAAAALSHKIWAAFSPDTLNAGPLLVLSFGMILAAFIDGWALKVPNWVTLPLVLSGWILGLLHDLNVPIDGGTGGIGMSIICTIFGFLLLFPMLAIRGVGEGDVKMQMGFGAWVGAFFGEGDTTNAAGLAKLYGPAVVFWGFAFGALVGGAFGLIIIFIRRQWTANATMYREIGKDLTMFASGEAAEATKRAEERRKVWVKLPYGIPLCVGFLLFLGYKLILQE
;
A
#
# COMPACT_ATOMS: atom_id res chain seq x y z
N MET A 1 62.79 11.35 -22.43
CA MET A 1 62.41 11.67 -21.05
C MET A 1 61.10 10.95 -20.79
N VAL A 2 61.16 9.84 -20.06
CA VAL A 2 59.98 9.00 -19.74
C VAL A 2 59.29 9.68 -18.56
N ASN A 3 58.02 10.05 -18.73
CA ASN A 3 57.18 10.57 -17.64
C ASN A 3 56.93 9.44 -16.64
N PRO A 4 57.09 9.64 -15.32
CA PRO A 4 56.72 8.64 -14.34
C PRO A 4 55.19 8.55 -14.28
N GLU A 5 54.64 7.37 -14.59
CA GLU A 5 53.23 7.07 -14.37
C GLU A 5 52.91 7.27 -12.89
N SER A 6 51.84 8.03 -12.63
CA SER A 6 51.30 8.24 -11.29
C SER A 6 50.80 6.89 -10.74
N PRO A 7 51.03 6.58 -9.46
CA PRO A 7 50.55 5.32 -8.90
C PRO A 7 49.01 5.26 -8.98
N PRO A 8 48.43 4.06 -9.21
CA PRO A 8 46.99 3.89 -9.24
C PRO A 8 46.39 4.35 -7.91
N GLN A 9 45.44 5.28 -7.97
CA GLN A 9 44.65 5.68 -6.81
C GLN A 9 43.98 4.44 -6.24
N ALA A 10 44.27 4.15 -4.98
CA ALA A 10 43.57 3.13 -4.23
C ALA A 10 42.08 3.47 -4.25
N THR A 11 41.29 2.64 -4.91
CA THR A 11 39.84 2.59 -4.71
C THR A 11 39.64 2.31 -3.23
N GLU A 12 39.09 3.27 -2.48
CA GLU A 12 38.64 3.06 -1.11
C GLU A 12 37.75 1.81 -1.12
N ASP A 13 38.29 0.74 -0.57
CA ASP A 13 37.61 -0.52 -0.39
C ASP A 13 36.50 -0.25 0.63
N ASP A 14 35.26 -0.15 0.13
CA ASP A 14 34.04 0.13 0.89
C ASP A 14 33.74 -1.09 1.77
N SER A 15 34.52 -1.21 2.84
CA SER A 15 34.73 -2.36 3.73
C SER A 15 33.45 -2.87 4.44
N LEU A 16 32.31 -2.20 4.24
CA LEU A 16 31.02 -2.63 4.77
C LEU A 16 30.18 -3.42 3.75
N GLY A 17 30.52 -3.43 2.45
CA GLY A 17 29.71 -4.08 1.42
C GLY A 17 28.29 -3.54 1.30
N ILE A 18 28.00 -2.41 1.97
CA ILE A 18 26.72 -1.71 1.91
C ILE A 18 26.92 -0.52 0.96
N ASP A 19 26.32 -0.63 -0.21
CA ASP A 19 26.33 0.42 -1.23
C ASP A 19 25.88 1.77 -0.64
N ARG A 20 26.75 2.78 -0.73
CA ARG A 20 26.47 4.15 -0.30
C ARG A 20 25.17 4.69 -0.91
N GLU A 21 24.84 4.30 -2.15
CA GLU A 21 23.55 4.67 -2.75
C GLU A 21 22.36 4.07 -2.00
N PHE A 22 22.49 2.82 -1.55
CA PHE A 22 21.47 2.13 -0.77
C PHE A 22 21.27 2.83 0.59
N LEU A 23 22.34 3.23 1.26
CA LEU A 23 22.26 4.00 2.52
C LEU A 23 21.60 5.36 2.32
N VAL A 24 21.96 6.09 1.26
CA VAL A 24 21.33 7.40 0.95
C VAL A 24 19.85 7.21 0.62
N LYS A 25 19.48 6.16 -0.12
CA LYS A 25 18.07 5.82 -0.40
C LYS A 25 17.33 5.48 0.89
N MET A 26 17.95 4.73 1.80
CA MET A 26 17.35 4.41 3.10
C MET A 26 17.19 5.63 4.01
N ALA A 27 18.20 6.50 4.06
CA ALA A 27 18.19 7.71 4.88
C ALA A 27 17.12 8.73 4.45
N ARG A 28 16.69 8.70 3.17
CA ARG A 28 15.60 9.54 2.67
C ARG A 28 14.21 9.03 3.05
N MET A 29 14.05 7.74 3.40
CA MET A 29 12.73 7.18 3.71
C MET A 29 12.07 7.81 4.95
N PRO A 30 12.78 8.00 6.08
CA PRO A 30 12.23 8.73 7.22
C PRO A 30 11.86 10.17 6.88
N LEU A 31 12.67 10.85 6.06
CA LEU A 31 12.37 12.22 5.64
C LEU A 31 11.05 12.29 4.85
N PHE A 32 10.85 11.39 3.88
CA PHE A 32 9.59 11.31 3.16
C PHE A 32 8.42 10.96 4.08
N ALA A 33 8.61 10.08 5.07
CA ALA A 33 7.57 9.77 6.05
C ALA A 33 7.19 11.00 6.87
N LEU A 34 8.16 11.80 7.30
CA LEU A 34 7.90 13.06 8.01
C LEU A 34 7.16 14.08 7.14
N ILE A 35 7.43 14.12 5.83
CA ILE A 35 6.66 14.97 4.90
C ILE A 35 5.19 14.55 4.88
N TRP A 36 4.90 13.24 4.84
CA TRP A 36 3.52 12.73 4.89
C TRP A 36 2.82 13.06 6.22
N VAL A 37 3.53 12.93 7.35
CA VAL A 37 3.03 13.31 8.68
C VAL A 37 2.74 14.82 8.75
N ALA A 38 3.67 15.65 8.26
CA ALA A 38 3.48 17.09 8.20
C ALA A 38 2.30 17.48 7.29
N ALA A 39 2.12 16.77 6.17
CA ALA A 39 0.98 16.96 5.29
C ALA A 39 -0.35 16.61 5.98
N ALA A 40 -0.41 15.52 6.77
CA ALA A 40 -1.58 15.19 7.58
C ALA A 40 -1.89 16.26 8.62
N ALA A 41 -0.87 16.75 9.33
CA ALA A 41 -1.04 17.80 10.33
C ALA A 41 -1.54 19.11 9.70
N LEU A 42 -0.98 19.47 8.55
CA LEU A 42 -1.40 20.66 7.81
C LEU A 42 -2.83 20.50 7.27
N SER A 43 -3.16 19.37 6.65
CA SER A 43 -4.49 19.13 6.11
C SER A 43 -5.55 19.08 7.22
N HIS A 44 -5.21 18.54 8.39
CA HIS A 44 -6.06 18.57 9.58
C HIS A 44 -6.38 20.01 10.01
N LYS A 45 -5.36 20.87 10.11
CA LYS A 45 -5.53 22.29 10.48
C LYS A 45 -6.34 23.06 9.45
N ILE A 46 -6.07 22.83 8.17
CA ILE A 46 -6.82 23.43 7.06
C ILE A 46 -8.28 23.00 7.14
N TRP A 47 -8.56 21.71 7.30
CA TRP A 47 -9.93 21.20 7.39
C TRP A 47 -10.68 21.78 8.59
N ALA A 48 -10.04 21.83 9.76
CA ALA A 48 -10.62 22.42 10.97
C ALA A 48 -11.00 23.91 10.79
N ALA A 49 -10.29 24.65 9.94
CA ALA A 49 -10.61 26.04 9.64
C ALA A 49 -11.85 26.18 8.73
N PHE A 50 -12.15 25.18 7.89
CA PHE A 50 -13.28 25.22 6.95
C PHE A 50 -14.53 24.48 7.44
N SER A 51 -14.37 23.41 8.22
CA SER A 51 -15.48 22.54 8.64
C SER A 51 -15.22 21.96 10.05
N PRO A 52 -15.29 22.81 11.10
CA PRO A 52 -14.93 22.43 12.47
C PRO A 52 -15.86 21.38 13.09
N ASP A 53 -17.13 21.36 12.71
CA ASP A 53 -18.16 20.51 13.31
C ASP A 53 -18.31 19.13 12.63
N THR A 54 -17.45 18.83 11.65
CA THR A 54 -17.50 17.59 10.86
C THR A 54 -16.34 16.67 11.19
N LEU A 55 -16.42 15.39 10.81
CA LEU A 55 -15.27 14.50 10.85
C LEU A 55 -14.11 15.14 10.07
N ASN A 56 -12.98 15.33 10.75
CA ASN A 56 -11.81 15.90 10.11
C ASN A 56 -11.15 14.90 9.15
N ALA A 57 -11.60 14.91 7.89
CA ALA A 57 -11.11 14.02 6.85
C ALA A 57 -9.79 14.48 6.20
N GLY A 58 -9.16 15.55 6.71
CA GLY A 58 -7.89 16.09 6.21
C GLY A 58 -6.80 15.02 6.05
N PRO A 59 -6.50 14.19 7.07
CA PRO A 59 -5.53 13.10 6.95
C PRO A 59 -5.93 12.04 5.94
N LEU A 60 -7.23 11.74 5.82
CA LEU A 60 -7.75 10.79 4.83
C LEU A 60 -7.58 11.30 3.40
N LEU A 61 -7.64 12.60 3.16
CA LEU A 61 -7.32 13.18 1.85
C LEU A 61 -5.84 13.01 1.50
N VAL A 62 -4.95 13.16 2.47
CA VAL A 62 -3.51 12.96 2.28
C VAL A 62 -3.23 11.49 1.95
N LEU A 63 -3.85 10.56 2.68
CA LEU A 63 -3.81 9.14 2.35
C LEU A 63 -4.34 8.87 0.94
N SER A 64 -5.51 9.43 0.60
CA SER A 64 -6.14 9.27 -0.71
C SER A 64 -5.22 9.74 -1.84
N PHE A 65 -4.56 10.90 -1.65
CA PHE A 65 -3.56 11.40 -2.58
C PHE A 65 -2.38 10.44 -2.73
N GLY A 66 -1.85 9.89 -1.63
CA GLY A 66 -0.78 8.89 -1.66
C GLY A 66 -1.17 7.62 -2.41
N MET A 67 -2.42 7.14 -2.24
CA MET A 67 -2.94 5.98 -2.95
C MET A 67 -3.12 6.25 -4.45
N ILE A 68 -3.63 7.43 -4.81
CA ILE A 68 -3.77 7.84 -6.22
C ILE A 68 -2.40 7.96 -6.87
N LEU A 69 -1.42 8.55 -6.18
CA LEU A 69 -0.04 8.66 -6.67
C LEU A 69 0.56 7.28 -6.94
N ALA A 70 0.41 6.34 -6.00
CA ALA A 70 0.89 4.97 -6.16
C ALA A 70 0.20 4.24 -7.32
N ALA A 71 -1.13 4.37 -7.44
CA ALA A 71 -1.91 3.80 -8.53
C ALA A 71 -1.55 4.38 -9.90
N PHE A 72 -1.29 5.69 -9.97
CA PHE A 72 -0.85 6.35 -11.20
C PHE A 72 0.52 5.82 -11.65
N ILE A 73 1.48 5.68 -10.72
CA ILE A 73 2.79 5.13 -11.03
C ILE A 73 2.67 3.66 -11.45
N ASP A 74 1.80 2.87 -10.80
CA ASP A 74 1.53 1.49 -11.22
C ASP A 74 0.94 1.41 -12.63
N GLY A 75 -0.02 2.29 -12.97
CA GLY A 75 -0.60 2.36 -14.30
C GLY A 75 0.43 2.62 -15.41
N TRP A 76 1.43 3.44 -15.12
CA TRP A 76 2.45 3.84 -16.09
C TRP A 76 3.66 2.90 -16.13
N ALA A 77 4.17 2.47 -14.97
CA ALA A 77 5.40 1.70 -14.83
C ALA A 77 5.17 0.20 -14.54
N LEU A 78 3.91 -0.22 -14.31
CA LEU A 78 3.51 -1.57 -13.87
C LEU A 78 4.26 -2.07 -12.63
N LYS A 79 4.71 -1.11 -11.81
CA LYS A 79 5.49 -1.30 -10.58
C LYS A 79 5.31 -0.09 -9.68
N VAL A 80 4.87 -0.33 -8.45
CA VAL A 80 4.87 0.70 -7.40
C VAL A 80 6.27 0.82 -6.76
N PRO A 81 6.84 2.02 -6.66
CA PRO A 81 8.18 2.19 -6.12
C PRO A 81 8.20 2.21 -4.57
N ASN A 82 9.23 1.58 -4.01
CA ASN A 82 9.42 1.50 -2.55
C ASN A 82 9.54 2.87 -1.87
N TRP A 83 10.03 3.89 -2.58
CA TRP A 83 10.18 5.25 -2.04
C TRP A 83 8.82 5.95 -1.82
N VAL A 84 7.72 5.43 -2.36
CA VAL A 84 6.36 5.90 -2.05
C VAL A 84 5.77 5.04 -0.93
N THR A 85 5.78 3.71 -1.09
CA THR A 85 5.05 2.82 -0.20
C THR A 85 5.67 2.69 1.19
N LEU A 86 7.00 2.62 1.29
CA LEU A 86 7.66 2.46 2.59
C LEU A 86 7.53 3.73 3.46
N PRO A 87 7.71 4.94 2.92
CA PRO A 87 7.39 6.15 3.68
C PRO A 87 5.91 6.27 4.06
N LEU A 88 5.00 5.74 3.24
CA LEU A 88 3.57 5.70 3.60
C LEU A 88 3.29 4.77 4.79
N VAL A 89 3.89 3.57 4.82
CA VAL A 89 3.84 2.67 5.99
C VAL A 89 4.43 3.35 7.23
N LEU A 90 5.66 3.88 7.09
CA LEU A 90 6.38 4.48 8.20
C LEU A 90 5.66 5.71 8.76
N SER A 91 5.08 6.55 7.90
CA SER A 91 4.28 7.70 8.34
C SER A 91 3.03 7.27 9.09
N GLY A 92 2.34 6.20 8.67
CA GLY A 92 1.20 5.65 9.42
C GLY A 92 1.59 5.13 10.80
N TRP A 93 2.79 4.56 10.95
CA TRP A 93 3.32 4.16 12.26
C TRP A 93 3.70 5.36 13.12
N ILE A 94 4.32 6.39 12.52
CA ILE A 94 4.64 7.65 13.22
C ILE A 94 3.36 8.33 13.71
N LEU A 95 2.31 8.40 12.88
CA LEU A 95 1.01 8.94 13.31
C LEU A 95 0.46 8.17 14.50
N GLY A 96 0.40 6.84 14.42
CA GLY A 96 -0.07 6.01 15.54
C GLY A 96 0.77 6.18 16.81
N LEU A 97 2.09 6.33 16.68
CA LEU A 97 2.97 6.63 17.83
C LEU A 97 2.67 7.99 18.44
N LEU A 98 2.44 9.02 17.62
CA LEU A 98 2.10 10.35 18.08
C LEU A 98 0.75 10.38 18.81
N HIS A 99 -0.21 9.59 18.35
CA HIS A 99 -1.49 9.40 19.03
C HIS A 99 -1.34 8.73 20.39
N ASP A 100 -0.53 7.68 20.51
CA ASP A 100 -0.23 7.03 21.81
C ASP A 100 0.47 7.98 22.79
N LEU A 101 1.31 8.90 22.27
CA LEU A 101 1.96 9.96 23.04
C LEU A 101 1.02 11.15 23.36
N ASN A 102 -0.26 11.07 22.99
CA ASN A 102 -1.26 12.13 23.15
C ASN A 102 -0.85 13.45 22.48
N VAL A 103 -0.10 13.39 21.37
CA VAL A 103 0.24 14.55 20.56
C VAL A 103 -0.92 14.80 19.58
N PRO A 104 -1.64 15.94 19.67
CA PRO A 104 -2.78 16.23 18.81
C PRO A 104 -2.29 16.68 17.42
N ILE A 105 -1.81 15.73 16.62
CA ILE A 105 -1.30 16.01 15.28
C ILE A 105 -2.38 15.98 14.22
N ASP A 106 -3.39 15.14 14.40
CA ASP A 106 -4.57 15.07 13.53
C ASP A 106 -5.81 14.62 14.32
N GLY A 107 -6.91 14.34 13.61
CA GLY A 107 -8.19 13.94 14.20
C GLY A 107 -8.33 12.43 14.48
N GLY A 108 -7.28 11.64 14.23
CA GLY A 108 -7.27 10.21 14.46
C GLY A 108 -7.17 9.86 15.94
N THR A 109 -7.79 8.74 16.32
CA THR A 109 -7.78 8.22 17.69
C THR A 109 -7.18 6.82 17.79
N GLY A 110 -6.65 6.28 16.69
CA GLY A 110 -5.92 5.01 16.72
C GLY A 110 -4.53 5.17 17.33
N GLY A 111 -3.88 4.05 17.64
CA GLY A 111 -2.53 4.01 18.21
C GLY A 111 -1.53 3.27 17.32
N ILE A 112 -0.28 3.14 17.77
CA ILE A 112 0.74 2.38 17.04
C ILE A 112 0.34 0.91 16.93
N GLY A 113 -0.30 0.36 17.96
CA GLY A 113 -0.79 -1.02 17.99
C GLY A 113 -1.78 -1.29 16.84
N MET A 114 -2.78 -0.41 16.69
CA MET A 114 -3.77 -0.52 15.61
C MET A 114 -3.16 -0.28 14.24
N SER A 115 -2.22 0.67 14.12
CA SER A 115 -1.47 0.93 12.90
C SER A 115 -0.68 -0.31 12.45
N ILE A 116 0.04 -0.97 13.35
CA ILE A 116 0.80 -2.20 13.07
C ILE A 116 -0.14 -3.36 12.74
N ILE A 117 -1.20 -3.57 13.53
CA ILE A 117 -2.18 -4.64 13.27
C ILE A 117 -2.79 -4.47 11.87
N CYS A 118 -3.22 -3.27 11.51
CA CYS A 118 -3.80 -3.00 10.20
C CYS A 118 -2.77 -3.12 9.07
N THR A 119 -1.49 -2.80 9.33
CA THR A 119 -0.38 -3.02 8.39
C THR A 119 -0.21 -4.52 8.11
N ILE A 120 -0.11 -5.33 9.17
CA ILE A 120 0.04 -6.79 9.07
C ILE A 120 -1.19 -7.40 8.41
N PHE A 121 -2.39 -6.95 8.79
CA PHE A 121 -3.63 -7.43 8.22
C PHE A 121 -3.73 -7.11 6.72
N GLY A 122 -3.33 -5.90 6.30
CA GLY A 122 -3.19 -5.54 4.90
C GLY A 122 -2.22 -6.44 4.13
N PHE A 123 -1.07 -6.76 4.73
CA PHE A 123 -0.13 -7.73 4.17
C PHE A 123 -0.76 -9.12 4.02
N LEU A 124 -1.40 -9.63 5.07
CA LEU A 124 -2.00 -10.97 5.10
C LEU A 124 -3.08 -11.15 4.04
N LEU A 125 -3.88 -10.11 3.75
CA LEU A 125 -4.91 -10.18 2.71
C LEU A 125 -4.34 -10.39 1.30
N LEU A 126 -3.16 -9.84 1.00
CA LEU A 126 -2.51 -9.99 -0.30
C LEU A 126 -1.42 -11.08 -0.32
N PHE A 127 -1.02 -11.60 0.84
CA PHE A 127 0.06 -12.58 0.95
C PHE A 127 -0.17 -13.86 0.13
N PRO A 128 -1.36 -14.50 0.13
CA PRO A 128 -1.59 -15.67 -0.72
C PRO A 128 -1.39 -15.38 -2.21
N MET A 129 -1.85 -14.20 -2.65
CA MET A 129 -1.68 -13.75 -4.04
C MET A 129 -0.22 -13.41 -4.37
N LEU A 130 0.54 -12.88 -3.41
CA LEU A 130 1.96 -12.61 -3.55
C LEU A 130 2.77 -13.91 -3.67
N ALA A 131 2.45 -14.91 -2.85
CA ALA A 131 3.14 -16.20 -2.83
C ALA A 131 3.04 -16.92 -4.19
N ILE A 132 1.87 -16.88 -4.83
CA ILE A 132 1.66 -17.40 -6.18
C ILE A 132 2.02 -16.39 -7.29
N ARG A 133 2.80 -15.35 -6.96
CA ARG A 133 3.25 -14.26 -7.87
C ARG A 133 2.13 -13.62 -8.71
N GLY A 134 0.90 -13.67 -8.21
CA GLY A 134 -0.30 -13.13 -8.86
C GLY A 134 -0.45 -11.61 -8.70
N VAL A 135 0.20 -11.02 -7.69
CA VAL A 135 0.23 -9.57 -7.42
C VAL A 135 1.67 -9.08 -7.25
N GLY A 136 1.93 -7.79 -7.53
CA GLY A 136 3.24 -7.20 -7.37
C GLY A 136 3.60 -6.94 -5.90
N GLU A 137 4.88 -7.06 -5.56
CA GLU A 137 5.39 -6.70 -4.23
C GLU A 137 5.10 -5.23 -3.88
N GLY A 138 5.00 -4.35 -4.88
CA GLY A 138 4.63 -2.95 -4.72
C GLY A 138 3.19 -2.77 -4.23
N ASP A 139 2.24 -3.53 -4.78
CA ASP A 139 0.82 -3.46 -4.40
C ASP A 139 0.61 -3.91 -2.95
N VAL A 140 1.35 -4.94 -2.52
CA VAL A 140 1.32 -5.40 -1.13
C VAL A 140 1.81 -4.31 -0.18
N LYS A 141 2.91 -3.62 -0.53
CA LYS A 141 3.42 -2.52 0.29
C LYS A 141 2.49 -1.31 0.29
N MET A 142 1.82 -1.05 -0.83
CA MET A 142 0.78 -0.03 -0.91
C MET A 142 -0.39 -0.37 0.03
N GLN A 143 -0.84 -1.62 0.05
CA GLN A 143 -1.88 -2.11 0.97
C GLN A 143 -1.46 -2.01 2.44
N MET A 144 -0.21 -2.34 2.73
CA MET A 144 0.37 -2.15 4.07
C MET A 144 0.38 -0.68 4.47
N GLY A 145 0.73 0.23 3.56
CA GLY A 145 0.73 1.68 3.81
C GLY A 145 -0.66 2.23 4.08
N PHE A 146 -1.64 1.79 3.29
CA PHE A 146 -3.06 2.06 3.55
C PHE A 146 -3.49 1.54 4.91
N GLY A 147 -3.16 0.29 5.23
CA GLY A 147 -3.46 -0.33 6.53
C GLY A 147 -2.85 0.45 7.70
N ALA A 148 -1.60 0.86 7.61
CA ALA A 148 -0.93 1.66 8.64
C ALA A 148 -1.70 2.96 8.95
N TRP A 149 -2.03 3.73 7.91
CA TRP A 149 -2.76 4.99 8.07
C TRP A 149 -4.19 4.79 8.59
N VAL A 150 -4.90 3.81 8.05
CA VAL A 150 -6.26 3.49 8.48
C VAL A 150 -6.29 3.03 9.94
N GLY A 151 -5.30 2.24 10.36
CA GLY A 151 -5.17 1.81 11.75
C GLY A 151 -4.88 2.96 12.70
N ALA A 152 -4.01 3.90 12.30
CA ALA A 152 -3.73 5.11 13.07
C ALA A 152 -4.93 6.08 13.12
N PHE A 153 -5.63 6.27 12.00
CA PHE A 153 -6.73 7.21 11.94
C PHE A 153 -8.00 6.65 12.61
N PHE A 154 -8.48 5.48 12.19
CA PHE A 154 -9.78 4.96 12.65
C PHE A 154 -9.70 4.23 13.99
N GLY A 155 -8.56 3.59 14.30
CA GLY A 155 -8.40 2.81 15.54
C GLY A 155 -9.54 1.81 15.77
N GLU A 156 -10.14 1.86 16.96
CA GLU A 156 -11.32 1.08 17.35
C GLU A 156 -12.67 1.72 16.96
N GLY A 157 -12.65 2.77 16.13
CA GLY A 157 -13.83 3.46 15.63
C GLY A 157 -14.26 4.69 16.46
N ASP A 158 -13.49 5.07 17.47
CA ASP A 158 -13.81 6.23 18.30
C ASP A 158 -13.72 7.55 17.54
N THR A 159 -12.84 7.65 16.55
CA THR A 159 -12.74 8.81 15.65
C THR A 159 -14.06 9.10 14.94
N THR A 160 -14.68 8.06 14.35
CA THR A 160 -15.98 8.19 13.68
C THR A 160 -17.13 8.40 14.67
N ASN A 161 -17.07 7.76 15.84
CA ASN A 161 -18.08 7.91 16.88
C ASN A 161 -18.12 9.33 17.45
N ALA A 162 -16.96 9.96 17.64
CA ALA A 162 -16.83 11.34 18.10
C ALA A 162 -17.45 12.34 17.12
N ALA A 163 -17.47 12.00 15.82
CA ALA A 163 -18.13 12.79 14.78
C ALA A 163 -19.62 12.45 14.59
N GLY A 164 -20.21 11.61 15.46
CA GLY A 164 -21.62 11.19 15.36
C GLY A 164 -21.90 10.12 14.29
N LEU A 165 -20.86 9.57 13.66
CA LEU A 165 -20.98 8.50 12.66
C LEU A 165 -20.94 7.12 13.31
N ALA A 166 -21.41 6.10 12.59
CA ALA A 166 -21.30 4.71 13.02
C ALA A 166 -19.83 4.32 13.23
N LYS A 167 -19.54 3.58 14.31
CA LYS A 167 -18.19 3.11 14.65
C LYS A 167 -17.56 2.34 13.47
N LEU A 168 -16.46 2.87 12.96
CA LEU A 168 -15.72 2.28 11.86
C LEU A 168 -14.35 1.83 12.33
N TYR A 169 -14.18 0.52 12.52
CA TYR A 169 -12.92 -0.07 12.99
C TYR A 169 -11.88 -0.09 11.88
N GLY A 170 -10.63 0.26 12.19
CA GLY A 170 -9.51 0.24 11.23
C GLY A 170 -9.39 -1.07 10.44
N PRO A 171 -9.36 -2.26 11.08
CA PRO A 171 -9.31 -3.53 10.37
C PRO A 171 -10.50 -3.76 9.43
N ALA A 172 -11.69 -3.30 9.81
CA ALA A 172 -12.88 -3.40 8.96
C ALA A 172 -12.73 -2.53 7.69
N VAL A 173 -12.17 -1.33 7.81
CA VAL A 173 -11.86 -0.46 6.66
C VAL A 173 -10.84 -1.12 5.74
N VAL A 174 -9.80 -1.75 6.29
CA VAL A 174 -8.81 -2.49 5.50
C VAL A 174 -9.44 -3.66 4.75
N PHE A 175 -10.25 -4.47 5.43
CA PHE A 175 -10.93 -5.62 4.83
C PHE A 175 -11.90 -5.22 3.72
N TRP A 176 -12.82 -4.30 4.01
CA TRP A 176 -13.83 -3.90 3.04
C TRP A 176 -13.23 -3.10 1.89
N GLY A 177 -12.24 -2.27 2.18
CA GLY A 177 -11.44 -1.63 1.14
C GLY A 177 -10.82 -2.64 0.17
N PHE A 178 -10.22 -3.72 0.71
CA PHE A 178 -9.67 -4.80 -0.10
C PHE A 178 -10.76 -5.55 -0.88
N ALA A 179 -11.90 -5.84 -0.25
CA ALA A 179 -13.02 -6.52 -0.90
C ALA A 179 -13.57 -5.71 -2.09
N PHE A 180 -13.76 -4.40 -1.91
CA PHE A 180 -14.14 -3.50 -3.01
C PHE A 180 -13.06 -3.45 -4.09
N GLY A 181 -11.78 -3.39 -3.69
CA GLY A 181 -10.66 -3.45 -4.64
C GLY A 181 -10.62 -4.74 -5.46
N ALA A 182 -10.90 -5.88 -4.84
CA ALA A 182 -11.00 -7.18 -5.50
C ALA A 182 -12.19 -7.24 -6.46
N LEU A 183 -13.35 -6.67 -6.09
CA LEU A 183 -14.51 -6.57 -6.97
C LEU A 183 -14.22 -5.69 -8.20
N VAL A 184 -13.64 -4.51 -7.99
CA VAL A 184 -13.22 -3.61 -9.09
C VAL A 184 -12.18 -4.30 -9.96
N GLY A 185 -11.18 -4.97 -9.36
CA GLY A 185 -10.14 -5.70 -10.09
C GLY A 185 -10.71 -6.84 -10.93
N GLY A 186 -11.68 -7.59 -10.40
CA GLY A 186 -12.42 -8.62 -11.12
C GLY A 186 -13.19 -8.04 -12.31
N ALA A 187 -13.88 -6.92 -12.12
CA ALA A 187 -14.60 -6.23 -13.20
C ALA A 187 -13.64 -5.76 -14.32
N PHE A 188 -12.51 -5.16 -13.96
CA PHE A 188 -11.47 -4.76 -14.91
C PHE A 188 -10.92 -5.97 -15.68
N GLY A 189 -10.65 -7.08 -14.98
CA GLY A 189 -10.22 -8.34 -15.60
C GLY A 189 -11.22 -8.84 -16.64
N LEU A 190 -12.52 -8.87 -16.29
CA LEU A 190 -13.59 -9.28 -17.20
C LEU A 190 -13.70 -8.38 -18.43
N ILE A 191 -13.61 -7.06 -18.26
CA ILE A 191 -13.61 -6.09 -19.37
C ILE A 191 -12.46 -6.36 -20.34
N ILE A 192 -11.25 -6.60 -19.82
CA ILE A 192 -10.07 -6.88 -20.65
C ILE A 192 -10.23 -8.20 -21.39
N ILE A 193 -10.73 -9.26 -20.72
CA ILE A 193 -11.02 -10.55 -21.37
C ILE A 193 -12.02 -10.35 -22.51
N PHE A 194 -13.08 -9.58 -22.28
CA PHE A 194 -14.11 -9.29 -23.28
C PHE A 194 -13.54 -8.54 -24.48
N ILE A 195 -12.78 -7.45 -24.25
CA ILE A 195 -12.17 -6.64 -25.31
C ILE A 195 -11.17 -7.45 -26.14
N ARG A 196 -10.34 -8.28 -25.49
CA ARG A 196 -9.29 -9.06 -26.17
C ARG A 196 -9.79 -10.36 -26.80
N ARG A 197 -11.01 -10.81 -26.45
CA ARG A 197 -11.64 -12.06 -26.92
C ARG A 197 -10.79 -13.32 -26.67
N GLN A 198 -9.89 -13.29 -25.68
CA GLN A 198 -8.95 -14.37 -25.34
C GLN A 198 -9.54 -15.34 -24.30
N TRP A 199 -10.76 -15.83 -24.51
CA TRP A 199 -11.52 -16.60 -23.51
C TRP A 199 -10.80 -17.87 -23.07
N THR A 200 -10.32 -18.66 -24.02
CA THR A 200 -9.68 -19.96 -23.76
C THR A 200 -8.37 -19.79 -22.99
N ALA A 201 -7.55 -18.80 -23.37
CA ALA A 201 -6.28 -18.53 -22.71
C ALA A 201 -6.49 -18.11 -21.24
N ASN A 202 -7.47 -17.24 -20.98
CA ASN A 202 -7.80 -16.80 -19.62
C ASN A 202 -8.46 -17.91 -18.78
N ALA A 203 -9.27 -18.78 -19.38
CA ALA A 203 -9.87 -19.93 -18.69
C ALA A 203 -8.81 -20.98 -18.28
N THR A 204 -7.82 -21.24 -19.13
CA THR A 204 -6.67 -22.08 -18.77
C THR A 204 -5.87 -21.46 -17.64
N MET A 205 -5.61 -20.15 -17.73
CA MET A 205 -4.88 -19.41 -16.70
C MET A 205 -5.59 -19.45 -15.34
N TYR A 206 -6.91 -19.27 -15.33
CA TYR A 206 -7.71 -19.34 -14.11
C TYR A 206 -7.62 -20.71 -13.44
N ARG A 207 -7.66 -21.80 -14.24
CA ARG A 207 -7.51 -23.17 -13.72
C ARG A 207 -6.11 -23.42 -13.16
N GLU A 208 -5.07 -22.88 -13.80
CA GLU A 208 -3.69 -23.00 -13.31
C GLU A 208 -3.49 -22.25 -12.00
N ILE A 209 -3.98 -21.01 -11.90
CA ILE A 209 -3.96 -20.22 -10.65
C ILE A 209 -4.70 -20.97 -9.54
N GLY A 210 -5.86 -21.56 -9.83
CA GLY A 210 -6.60 -22.37 -8.87
C GLY A 210 -5.80 -23.58 -8.38
N LYS A 211 -5.08 -24.26 -9.27
CA LYS A 211 -4.18 -25.37 -8.90
C LYS A 211 -3.02 -24.89 -8.03
N ASP A 212 -2.38 -23.78 -8.38
CA ASP A 212 -1.29 -23.21 -7.59
C ASP A 212 -1.77 -22.81 -6.18
N LEU A 213 -2.99 -22.28 -6.06
CA LEU A 213 -3.57 -21.94 -4.77
C LEU A 213 -3.88 -23.19 -3.93
N THR A 214 -4.39 -24.26 -4.56
CA THR A 214 -4.58 -25.54 -3.86
C THR A 214 -3.27 -26.18 -3.43
N MET A 215 -2.21 -26.09 -4.26
CA MET A 215 -0.86 -26.55 -3.95
C MET A 215 -0.23 -25.75 -2.80
N PHE A 216 -0.45 -24.43 -2.80
CA PHE A 216 -0.04 -23.57 -1.69
C PHE A 216 -0.73 -23.98 -0.38
N ALA A 217 -2.04 -24.27 -0.42
CA ALA A 217 -2.79 -24.72 0.74
C ALA A 217 -2.42 -26.15 1.21
N SER A 218 -1.95 -27.01 0.31
CA SER A 218 -1.53 -28.39 0.63
C SER A 218 -0.08 -28.52 1.10
N GLY A 219 0.66 -27.41 1.22
CA GLY A 219 2.04 -27.40 1.74
C GLY A 219 3.13 -27.45 0.66
N GLU A 220 2.78 -27.45 -0.62
CA GLU A 220 3.71 -27.44 -1.77
C GLU A 220 4.00 -26.01 -2.28
N ALA A 221 4.07 -25.04 -1.35
CA ALA A 221 4.18 -23.61 -1.68
C ALA A 221 5.39 -23.26 -2.56
N ALA A 222 6.51 -23.96 -2.40
CA ALA A 222 7.72 -23.73 -3.20
C ALA A 222 7.52 -24.12 -4.68
N GLU A 223 6.81 -25.21 -4.94
CA GLU A 223 6.52 -25.65 -6.32
C GLU A 223 5.49 -24.73 -6.99
N ALA A 224 4.44 -24.35 -6.24
CA ALA A 224 3.46 -23.35 -6.71
C ALA A 224 4.14 -22.02 -7.08
N THR A 225 5.09 -21.56 -6.27
CA THR A 225 5.84 -20.32 -6.52
C THR A 225 6.68 -20.42 -7.80
N LYS A 226 7.36 -21.55 -8.02
CA LYS A 226 8.20 -21.78 -9.21
C LYS A 226 7.37 -21.78 -10.49
N ARG A 227 6.24 -22.51 -10.50
CA ARG A 227 5.31 -22.54 -11.65
C ARG A 227 4.75 -21.16 -11.95
N ALA A 228 4.41 -20.42 -10.90
CA ALA A 228 3.92 -19.06 -11.05
C ALA A 228 4.97 -18.10 -11.63
N GLU A 229 6.25 -18.26 -11.29
CA GLU A 229 7.34 -17.46 -11.83
C GLU A 229 7.55 -17.71 -13.33
N GLU A 230 7.47 -18.97 -13.76
CA GLU A 230 7.55 -19.34 -15.18
C GLU A 230 6.38 -18.73 -15.97
N ARG A 231 5.15 -18.82 -15.45
CA ARG A 231 3.97 -18.19 -16.04
C ARG A 231 4.11 -16.68 -16.16
N ARG A 232 4.62 -16.01 -15.13
CA ARG A 232 4.73 -14.54 -15.07
C ARG A 232 5.55 -13.95 -16.23
N LYS A 233 6.45 -14.73 -16.84
CA LYS A 233 7.26 -14.30 -18.00
C LYS A 233 6.42 -14.12 -19.27
N VAL A 234 5.32 -14.85 -19.39
CA VAL A 234 4.45 -14.86 -20.59
C VAL A 234 3.16 -14.06 -20.36
N TRP A 235 2.90 -13.66 -19.12
CA TRP A 235 1.66 -13.03 -18.70
C TRP A 235 1.66 -11.51 -18.94
N VAL A 236 0.55 -11.02 -19.50
CA VAL A 236 0.21 -9.60 -19.52
C VAL A 236 -0.12 -9.13 -18.10
N LYS A 237 0.74 -8.27 -17.57
CA LYS A 237 0.53 -7.64 -16.26
C LYS A 237 -0.62 -6.65 -16.30
N LEU A 238 -1.47 -6.71 -15.29
CA LEU A 238 -2.48 -5.69 -15.03
C LEU A 238 -1.94 -4.70 -14.01
N PRO A 239 -2.33 -3.41 -14.10
CA PRO A 239 -2.02 -2.44 -13.05
C PRO A 239 -2.96 -2.67 -11.87
N TYR A 240 -2.58 -3.56 -10.95
CA TYR A 240 -3.40 -3.95 -9.80
C TYR A 240 -3.55 -2.84 -8.75
N GLY A 241 -2.62 -1.87 -8.74
CA GLY A 241 -2.69 -0.70 -7.87
C GLY A 241 -3.89 0.19 -8.15
N ILE A 242 -4.33 0.29 -9.42
CA ILE A 242 -5.50 1.10 -9.81
C ILE A 242 -6.80 0.53 -9.21
N PRO A 243 -7.18 -0.75 -9.45
CA PRO A 243 -8.38 -1.32 -8.83
C PRO A 243 -8.38 -1.28 -7.31
N LEU A 244 -7.22 -1.53 -6.68
CA LEU A 244 -7.09 -1.44 -5.23
C LEU A 244 -7.37 -0.01 -4.74
N CYS A 245 -6.71 0.99 -5.32
CA CYS A 245 -6.94 2.40 -4.98
C CYS A 245 -8.41 2.81 -5.17
N VAL A 246 -9.01 2.47 -6.32
CA VAL A 246 -10.43 2.75 -6.59
C VAL A 246 -11.32 2.08 -5.55
N GLY A 247 -11.05 0.83 -5.18
CA GLY A 247 -11.79 0.12 -4.14
C GLY A 247 -11.75 0.82 -2.78
N PHE A 248 -10.58 1.28 -2.34
CA PHE A 248 -10.44 2.01 -1.08
C PHE A 248 -11.19 3.34 -1.10
N LEU A 249 -11.04 4.12 -2.17
CA LEU A 249 -11.70 5.42 -2.30
C LEU A 249 -13.23 5.27 -2.36
N LEU A 250 -13.73 4.27 -3.09
CA LEU A 250 -15.17 3.99 -3.16
C LEU A 250 -15.72 3.59 -1.80
N PHE A 251 -15.02 2.72 -1.07
CA PHE A 251 -15.47 2.30 0.27
C PHE A 251 -15.49 3.47 1.26
N LEU A 252 -14.41 4.25 1.31
CA LEU A 252 -14.34 5.43 2.18
C LEU A 252 -15.39 6.48 1.81
N GLY A 253 -15.55 6.79 0.51
CA GLY A 253 -16.58 7.72 0.05
C GLY A 253 -17.99 7.23 0.38
N TYR A 254 -18.29 5.95 0.20
CA TYR A 254 -19.57 5.37 0.58
C TYR A 254 -19.84 5.49 2.08
N LYS A 255 -18.86 5.16 2.92
CA LYS A 255 -19.01 5.17 4.38
C LYS A 255 -19.03 6.56 5.00
N LEU A 256 -18.30 7.51 4.44
CA LEU A 256 -18.09 8.82 5.05
C LEU A 256 -18.96 9.93 4.43
N ILE A 257 -19.47 9.75 3.20
CA ILE A 257 -20.25 10.79 2.50
C ILE A 257 -21.69 10.35 2.26
N LEU A 258 -21.92 9.07 1.95
CA LEU A 258 -23.25 8.57 1.56
C LEU A 258 -24.04 7.92 2.70
N GLN A 259 -23.41 7.67 3.85
CA GLN A 259 -24.04 7.08 5.05
C GLN A 259 -24.11 8.05 6.24
N GLU A 260 -23.97 9.37 6.00
CA GLU A 260 -24.33 10.40 6.97
C GLU A 260 -25.85 10.43 7.26
#